data_AF-A0A310SRR9-F1
#
_entry.id   AF-A0A310SRR9-F1
#
_cell.length_a   1.000
_cell.length_b   1.000
_cell.length_c   1.000
_cell.angle_alpha   90.00
_cell.angle_beta   90.00
_cell.angle_gamma   90.00
#
_symmetry.space_group_name_H-M   'P 1'
#
loop_
_entity.id
_entity.type
_entity.pdbx_description
1 polymer ?
#
loop_
_entity_poly.entity_id
_entity_poly.type
_entity_poly.pdbx_seq_one_letter_code
_entity_poly.pdbx_strand_id
1 'polypeptide(L)' 'MDSIAEACNNLKKEYDECFKIWFSEKFLKGDLDDSMCSHHFKLYSQCLKVFKLIIFL' A
#
# COMPACT_ATOMS: atom_id res chain seq x y z
N MET A 1 -1.54 -8.88 8.15
CA MET A 1 -2.76 -8.22 8.66
C MET A 1 -3.61 -7.93 7.44
N ASP A 2 -4.86 -8.32 7.46
CA ASP A 2 -5.72 -8.22 6.27
C ASP A 2 -6.17 -6.77 6.04
N SER A 3 -6.59 -6.48 4.81
CA SER A 3 -7.16 -5.20 4.44
C SER A 3 -8.62 -5.11 4.91
N ILE A 4 -9.11 -3.89 5.08
CA ILE A 4 -10.53 -3.61 5.34
C ILE A 4 -11.43 -4.12 4.21
N ALA A 5 -10.88 -4.19 2.98
CA ALA A 5 -11.54 -4.74 1.82
C ALA A 5 -10.83 -6.06 1.45
N GLU A 6 -11.52 -7.20 1.60
CA GLU A 6 -10.93 -8.52 1.37
C GLU A 6 -10.35 -8.66 -0.05
N ALA A 7 -11.04 -8.07 -1.04
CA ALA A 7 -10.58 -8.00 -2.44
C ALA A 7 -9.22 -7.30 -2.62
N CYS A 8 -8.81 -6.47 -1.65
CA CYS A 8 -7.55 -5.72 -1.69
C CYS A 8 -6.43 -6.41 -0.88
N ASN A 9 -6.64 -7.61 -0.31
CA ASN A 9 -5.67 -8.28 0.55
C ASN A 9 -4.33 -8.55 -0.15
N ASN A 10 -4.35 -8.99 -1.41
CA ASN A 10 -3.11 -9.28 -2.14
C ASN A 10 -2.33 -7.98 -2.43
N LEU A 11 -3.01 -6.94 -2.91
CA LEU A 11 -2.41 -5.62 -3.14
C LEU A 11 -1.85 -5.00 -1.86
N LYS A 12 -2.53 -5.22 -0.71
CA LYS A 12 -2.02 -4.81 0.59
C LYS A 12 -0.72 -5.54 0.95
N LYS A 13 -0.65 -6.85 0.74
CA LYS A 13 0.55 -7.65 1.07
C LYS A 13 1.75 -7.16 0.26
N GLU A 14 1.60 -6.96 -1.04
CA GLU A 14 2.66 -6.45 -1.92
C GLU A 14 3.13 -5.05 -1.50
N TYR A 15 2.20 -4.15 -1.19
CA TYR A 15 2.55 -2.83 -0.67
C TYR A 15 3.26 -2.89 0.69
N ASP A 16 2.75 -3.68 1.64
CA ASP A 16 3.32 -3.82 2.98
C ASP A 16 4.74 -4.43 2.93
N GLU A 17 5.00 -5.39 2.04
CA GLU A 17 6.33 -5.98 1.83
C GLU A 17 7.32 -4.94 1.30
N CYS A 18 6.93 -4.18 0.26
CA CYS A 18 7.74 -3.08 -0.26
C CYS A 18 8.02 -2.02 0.82
N PHE A 19 6.96 -1.60 1.53
CA PHE A 19 7.05 -0.54 2.54
C PHE A 19 7.99 -0.93 3.68
N LYS A 20 7.99 -2.19 4.13
CA LYS A 20 8.92 -2.65 5.19
C LYS A 20 10.38 -2.52 4.77
N ILE A 21 10.70 -2.89 3.54
CA ILE A 21 12.07 -2.78 2.99
C ILE A 21 12.45 -1.31 2.87
N TRP A 22 11.58 -0.49 2.29
CA TRP A 22 11.83 0.94 2.19
C TRP A 22 12.01 1.59 3.56
N PHE A 23 11.17 1.22 4.53
CA PHE A 23 11.22 1.75 5.88
C PHE A 23 12.54 1.41 6.57
N SER A 24 12.98 0.14 6.53
CA SER A 24 14.22 -0.29 7.19
C SER A 24 15.48 0.20 6.48
N GLU A 25 15.51 0.14 5.14
CA GLU A 25 16.73 0.37 4.37
C GLU A 25 16.92 1.81 3.93
N LYS A 26 15.84 2.60 3.81
CA LYS A 26 15.86 3.98 3.30
C LYS A 26 15.44 4.97 4.37
N PHE A 27 14.18 4.90 4.81
CA PHE A 27 13.59 5.90 5.70
C PHE A 27 14.37 6.05 7.01
N LEU A 28 14.66 4.94 7.71
CA LEU A 28 15.43 4.97 8.97
C LEU A 28 16.88 5.44 8.79
N LYS A 29 17.41 5.44 7.56
CA LYS A 29 18.76 5.93 7.22
C LYS A 29 18.75 7.36 6.68
N GLY A 30 17.59 8.03 6.68
CA GLY A 30 17.43 9.43 6.24
C GLY A 30 17.12 9.61 4.75
N ASP A 31 16.94 8.53 4.00
CA ASP A 31 16.49 8.57 2.61
C ASP A 31 14.95 8.57 2.58
N LEU A 32 14.36 9.69 2.17
CA LEU A 32 12.92 9.92 2.17
C LEU A 32 12.27 9.65 0.81
N ASP A 33 13.02 9.19 -0.20
CA ASP A 33 12.48 8.88 -1.51
C ASP A 33 11.60 7.61 -1.45
N ASP A 34 10.28 7.80 -1.53
CA ASP A 34 9.28 6.74 -1.47
C ASP A 34 8.89 6.16 -2.84
N SER A 35 9.56 6.60 -3.91
CA SER A 35 9.26 6.21 -5.29
C SER A 35 9.30 4.69 -5.50
N MET A 36 10.13 3.97 -4.73
CA MET A 36 10.24 2.50 -4.73
C MET A 36 8.88 1.80 -4.57
N CYS A 37 8.01 2.31 -3.71
CA CYS A 37 6.71 1.68 -3.41
C CYS A 37 5.52 2.39 -4.04
N SER A 38 5.75 3.46 -4.81
CA SER A 38 4.71 4.29 -5.42
C SER A 38 3.73 3.50 -6.29
N HIS A 39 4.21 2.52 -7.08
CA HIS A 39 3.37 1.68 -7.92
C HIS A 39 2.43 0.78 -7.11
N HIS A 40 2.98 0.05 -6.14
CA HIS A 40 2.21 -0.82 -5.24
C HIS A 40 1.18 -0.01 -4.44
N PHE A 41 1.59 1.15 -3.92
CA PHE A 41 0.70 2.05 -3.20
C PHE A 41 -0.44 2.56 -4.08
N LYS A 42 -0.17 2.90 -5.34
CA LYS A 42 -1.19 3.35 -6.29
C LYS A 42 -2.25 2.29 -6.53
N LEU A 43 -1.85 1.05 -6.82
CA LEU A 43 -2.78 -0.07 -7.06
C LEU A 43 -3.62 -0.37 -5.81
N TYR A 44 -2.98 -0.47 -4.64
CA TYR A 44 -3.68 -0.70 -3.38
C TYR A 44 -4.67 0.43 -3.06
N SER A 45 -4.25 1.69 -3.20
CA SER A 45 -5.10 2.86 -2.96
C SER A 45 -6.28 2.94 -3.93
N GLN A 46 -6.11 2.53 -5.19
CA GLN A 46 -7.20 2.45 -6.16
C GLN A 46 -8.23 1.40 -5.76
N CYS A 47 -7.79 0.22 -5.30
CA CYS A 47 -8.68 -0.82 -4.80
C CYS A 47 -9.52 -0.32 -3.61
N LEU A 48 -8.89 0.38 -2.66
CA LEU A 48 -9.60 0.97 -1.52
C LEU A 48 -10.60 2.07 -1.93
N LYS A 49 -10.29 2.87 -2.96
CA LYS A 49 -11.22 3.89 -3.47
C LYS A 49 -12.49 3.27 -4.05
N VAL A 50 -12.36 2.17 -4.79
CA VAL A 50 -13.51 1.43 -5.33
C VAL A 50 -14.36 0.87 -4.19
N PHE A 51 -13.74 0.22 -3.21
CA PHE A 51 -14.43 -0.29 -2.03
C PHE A 51 -15.17 0.82 -1.25
N LYS A 52 -14.51 1.97 -1.08
CA LYS A 52 -15.12 3.14 -0.44
C LYS A 52 -16.38 3.60 -1.19
N LEU A 53 -16.31 3.71 -2.52
CA LEU A 53 -17.47 4.10 -3.34
C LEU A 53 -18.65 3.12 -3.16
N ILE A 54 -18.38 1.81 -3.10
CA ILE A 54 -19.42 0.78 -2.91
C ILE A 54 -20.12 0.91 -1.55
N ILE A 55 -19.41 1.27 -0.48
CA ILE A 55 -20.00 1.41 0.86
C ILE A 55 -20.91 2.65 0.98
N PHE A 56 -20.62 3.72 0.23
CA PHE A 56 -21.38 4.97 0.29
C PHE A 56 -22.50 5.08 -0.77
N LEU A 57 -22.76 4.01 -1.52
CA LEU A 57 -23.85 3.85 -2.49
C LEU A 57 -24.88 2.85 -1.96
#